data_AF-A0A067QG02-F1
#
_entry.id   AF-A0A067QG02-F1
#
_cell.length_a   1.000
_cell.length_b   1.000
_cell.length_c   1.000
_cell.angle_alpha   90.00
_cell.angle_beta   90.00
_cell.angle_gamma   90.00
#
_symmetry.space_group_name_H-M   'P 1'
#
loop_
_entity.id
_entity.type
_entity.pdbx_description
1 polymer ?
#
loop_
_entity_poly.entity_id
_entity_poly.type
_entity_poly.pdbx_seq_one_letter_code
_entity_poly.pdbx_strand_id
1 'polypeptide(L)'
;MVISVYSFMKKEADSGNVINVNQIQNRVSEATGVSISTLKRILKEYEHNKRVGKEFSTPHKKRPRRKIKTDVDDFDKCVIRRTINEFHTTQGERPTLKSEQITVNLQDGSDTNSCSSSEENEREEEDAEEDDGELSGIEAL
;
A
#
# COMPACT_ATOMS: atom_id res chain seq x y z
N MET A 1 5.66 16.42 15.44
CA MET A 1 5.88 17.89 15.52
C MET A 1 4.58 18.66 15.75
N VAL A 2 3.61 18.64 14.81
CA VAL A 2 2.36 19.43 14.90
C VAL A 2 1.56 19.18 16.19
N ILE A 3 1.37 17.91 16.56
CA ILE A 3 0.64 17.54 17.79
C ILE A 3 1.34 18.02 19.06
N SER A 4 2.68 18.03 19.08
CA SER A 4 3.46 18.50 20.22
C SER A 4 3.24 19.99 20.46
N VAL A 5 3.30 20.80 19.39
CA VAL A 5 3.03 22.25 19.43
C VAL A 5 1.59 22.54 19.86
N TYR A 6 0.62 21.81 19.29
CA TYR A 6 -0.78 21.92 19.68
C TYR A 6 -0.99 21.60 21.17
N SER A 7 -0.34 20.55 21.68
CA SER A 7 -0.44 20.17 23.09
C SER A 7 0.16 21.23 24.02
N PHE A 8 1.25 21.86 23.61
CA PHE A 8 1.86 22.97 24.35
C PHE A 8 0.92 24.18 24.41
N MET A 9 0.43 24.65 23.26
CA MET A 9 -0.46 25.82 23.19
C MET A 9 -1.82 25.57 23.87
N LYS A 10 -2.30 24.32 23.87
CA LYS A 10 -3.50 23.91 24.60
C LYS A 10 -3.28 24.00 26.12
N LYS A 11 -2.15 23.51 26.62
CA LYS A 11 -1.79 23.64 28.05
C LYS A 11 -1.68 25.10 28.49
N GLU A 12 -1.13 25.97 27.64
CA GLU A 12 -1.08 27.42 27.94
C GLU A 12 -2.46 28.06 28.03
N ALA A 13 -3.39 27.68 27.14
CA ALA A 13 -4.76 28.18 27.18
C ALA A 13 -5.52 27.66 28.42
N ASP A 14 -5.34 26.38 28.76
CA ASP A 14 -5.95 25.76 29.95
C ASP A 14 -5.40 26.35 31.26
N SER A 15 -4.17 26.87 31.25
CA SER A 15 -3.51 27.50 32.41
C SER A 15 -3.94 28.96 32.66
N GLY A 16 -4.90 29.50 31.88
CA GLY A 16 -5.51 30.80 32.12
C GLY A 16 -4.87 31.99 31.39
N ASN A 17 -4.02 31.75 30.38
CA ASN A 17 -3.52 32.85 29.53
C ASN A 17 -4.63 33.41 28.63
N VAL A 18 -4.51 34.68 28.23
CA VAL A 18 -5.45 35.49 27.39
C VAL A 18 -5.59 34.98 25.93
N ILE A 19 -5.35 33.70 25.68
CA ILE A 19 -5.44 33.11 24.34
C ILE A 19 -6.79 32.43 24.23
N ASN A 20 -7.65 32.95 23.35
CA ASN A 20 -8.91 32.29 23.04
C ASN A 20 -8.63 30.90 22.46
N VAL A 21 -9.31 29.87 22.98
CA VAL A 21 -9.16 28.47 22.54
C VAL A 21 -9.37 28.32 21.02
N ASN A 22 -10.27 29.11 20.45
CA ASN A 22 -10.56 29.15 19.01
C ASN A 22 -9.37 29.65 18.16
N GLN A 23 -8.45 30.41 18.74
CA GLN A 23 -7.25 30.93 18.06
C GLN A 23 -6.07 29.95 18.13
N ILE A 24 -6.15 28.87 18.92
CA ILE A 24 -5.06 27.89 19.05
C ILE A 24 -4.74 27.26 17.69
N GLN A 25 -5.76 26.86 16.92
CA GLN A 25 -5.55 26.22 15.62
C GLN A 25 -4.88 27.17 14.61
N ASN A 26 -5.24 28.45 14.64
CA ASN A 26 -4.63 29.46 13.79
C ASN A 26 -3.16 29.70 14.18
N ARG A 27 -2.87 29.80 15.47
CA ARG A 27 -1.49 29.96 15.98
C ARG A 27 -0.63 28.75 15.69
N VAL A 28 -1.17 27.53 15.80
CA VAL A 28 -0.46 26.31 15.44
C VAL A 28 -0.20 26.27 13.93
N SER A 29 -1.18 26.67 13.11
CA SER A 29 -1.03 26.76 11.65
C SER A 29 0.09 27.72 11.27
N GLU A 30 0.12 28.91 11.88
CA GLU A 30 1.16 29.93 11.67
C GLU A 30 2.54 29.45 12.16
N ALA A 31 2.61 28.85 13.36
CA ALA A 31 3.87 28.38 13.94
C ALA A 31 4.47 27.17 13.22
N THR A 32 3.64 26.30 12.63
CA THR A 32 4.10 25.07 11.96
C THR A 32 4.13 25.19 10.43
N GLY A 33 3.57 26.26 9.86
CA GLY A 33 3.43 26.45 8.41
C GLY A 33 2.45 25.49 7.74
N VAL A 34 1.65 24.75 8.53
CA VAL A 34 0.69 23.75 8.03
C VAL A 34 -0.68 24.39 7.89
N SER A 35 -1.39 24.11 6.80
CA SER A 35 -2.76 24.63 6.61
C SER A 35 -3.72 24.16 7.70
N ILE A 36 -4.72 24.98 8.04
CA ILE A 36 -5.75 24.64 9.04
C ILE A 36 -6.49 23.34 8.67
N SER A 37 -6.75 23.11 7.38
CA SER A 37 -7.41 21.88 6.90
C SER A 37 -6.57 20.63 7.20
N THR A 38 -5.25 20.71 7.00
CA THR A 38 -4.31 19.64 7.30
C THR A 38 -4.18 19.44 8.81
N LEU A 39 -4.08 20.51 9.59
CA LEU A 39 -4.09 20.44 11.06
C LEU A 39 -5.34 19.72 11.57
N LYS A 40 -6.53 20.06 11.07
CA LYS A 40 -7.79 19.39 11.45
C LYS A 40 -7.77 17.90 11.11
N ARG A 41 -7.22 17.50 9.96
CA ARG A 41 -7.04 16.08 9.60
C ARG A 41 -6.11 15.37 10.57
N ILE A 42 -4.96 15.96 10.86
CA ILE A 42 -3.97 15.43 11.80
C ILE A 42 -4.56 15.27 13.20
N LEU A 43 -5.34 16.25 13.69
CA LEU A 43 -5.99 16.19 15.00
C LEU A 43 -7.06 15.09 15.06
N LYS A 44 -7.86 14.91 14.00
CA LYS A 44 -8.83 13.80 13.92
C LYS A 44 -8.13 12.44 13.96
N GLU A 45 -7.06 12.29 13.20
CA GLU A 45 -6.26 11.07 13.18
C GLU A 45 -5.58 10.83 14.53
N TYR A 46 -5.07 11.87 15.18
CA TYR A 46 -4.49 11.80 16.52
C TYR A 46 -5.48 11.27 17.55
N GLU A 47 -6.69 11.80 17.59
CA GLU A 47 -7.72 11.36 18.54
C GLU A 47 -8.13 9.90 18.29
N HIS A 48 -8.22 9.48 17.03
CA HIS A 48 -8.45 8.09 16.67
C HIS A 48 -7.30 7.18 17.14
N ASN A 49 -6.06 7.53 16.79
CA ASN A 49 -4.86 6.78 17.13
C ASN A 49 -4.65 6.68 18.65
N LYS A 50 -4.93 7.76 19.40
CA LYS A 50 -4.88 7.77 20.86
C LYS A 50 -5.88 6.79 21.49
N ARG A 51 -7.08 6.66 20.93
CA ARG A 51 -8.10 5.69 21.41
C ARG A 51 -7.70 4.24 21.12
N VAL A 52 -7.08 4.00 19.96
CA VAL A 52 -6.68 2.67 19.50
C VAL A 52 -5.30 2.27 20.05
N GLY A 53 -4.56 3.19 20.68
CA GLY A 53 -3.19 2.95 21.16
C GLY A 53 -2.17 2.81 20.02
N LYS A 54 -2.41 3.46 18.89
CA LYS A 54 -1.52 3.47 17.72
C LYS A 54 -0.77 4.78 17.60
N GLU A 55 0.38 4.73 16.95
CA GLU A 55 1.15 5.92 16.57
C GLU A 55 0.86 6.32 15.12
N PHE A 56 1.24 7.54 14.73
CA PHE A 56 1.15 7.97 13.34
C PHE A 56 2.01 7.07 12.46
N SER A 57 1.40 6.46 11.46
CA SER A 57 2.09 5.63 10.47
C SER A 57 2.00 6.30 9.11
N THR A 58 3.13 6.38 8.41
CA THR A 58 3.10 6.83 7.02
C THR A 58 2.41 5.77 6.17
N PRO A 59 1.61 6.14 5.16
CA PRO A 59 1.06 5.19 4.21
C PRO A 59 2.21 4.41 3.57
N HIS A 60 2.43 3.19 4.04
CA HIS A 60 3.57 2.40 3.61
C HIS A 60 3.28 1.89 2.20
N LYS A 61 3.73 2.63 1.18
CA LYS A 61 3.70 2.14 -0.20
C LYS A 61 4.60 0.92 -0.28
N LYS A 62 3.99 -0.28 -0.25
CA LYS A 62 4.70 -1.54 -0.44
C LYS A 62 5.34 -1.49 -1.83
N ARG A 63 6.67 -1.34 -1.87
CA ARG A 63 7.42 -1.48 -3.12
C ARG A 63 7.46 -2.96 -3.46
N PRO A 64 6.98 -3.41 -4.63
CA PRO A 64 7.12 -4.80 -5.04
C PRO A 64 8.63 -5.11 -5.10
N ARG A 65 9.10 -6.02 -4.25
CA ARG A 65 10.45 -6.56 -4.35
C ARG A 65 10.36 -7.77 -5.26
N ARG A 66 11.25 -7.87 -6.26
CA ARG A 66 11.43 -9.13 -6.99
C ARG A 66 11.79 -10.19 -5.96
N LYS A 67 10.95 -11.23 -5.83
CA LYS A 67 11.28 -12.37 -4.98
C LYS A 67 12.52 -13.04 -5.56
N ILE A 68 13.50 -13.31 -4.71
CA ILE A 68 14.64 -14.15 -5.10
C ILE A 68 14.06 -15.56 -5.27
N LYS A 69 14.39 -16.27 -6.36
CA LYS A 69 14.05 -17.68 -6.51
C LYS A 69 14.88 -18.45 -5.49
N THR A 70 14.32 -18.65 -4.29
CA THR A 70 15.01 -19.33 -3.18
C THR A 70 14.62 -20.80 -3.09
N ASP A 71 13.61 -21.23 -3.85
CA ASP A 71 13.19 -22.62 -3.92
C ASP A 71 14.04 -23.35 -4.95
N VAL A 72 15.08 -24.02 -4.46
CA VAL A 72 16.00 -24.84 -5.24
C VAL A 72 15.95 -26.22 -4.59
N ASP A 73 15.68 -27.26 -5.37
CA ASP A 73 15.61 -28.62 -4.85
C ASP A 73 16.99 -29.08 -4.33
N ASP A 74 17.02 -30.06 -3.44
CA ASP A 74 18.26 -30.60 -2.90
C ASP A 74 19.13 -31.24 -3.98
N PHE A 75 18.52 -31.81 -5.03
CA PHE A 75 19.24 -32.26 -6.22
C PHE A 75 19.95 -31.10 -6.93
N ASP A 76 19.24 -30.03 -7.26
CA ASP A 76 19.77 -28.86 -7.94
C ASP A 76 20.87 -28.17 -7.11
N LYS A 77 20.72 -28.13 -5.78
CA LYS A 77 21.78 -27.65 -4.87
C LYS A 77 23.06 -28.48 -5.00
N CYS A 78 22.95 -29.81 -5.17
CA CYS A 78 24.12 -30.67 -5.35
C CYS A 78 24.81 -30.41 -6.69
N VAL A 79 24.03 -30.26 -7.76
CA VAL A 79 24.55 -29.90 -9.09
C VAL A 79 25.27 -28.55 -9.03
N ILE A 80 24.64 -27.51 -8.49
CA ILE A 80 25.23 -26.17 -8.36
C ILE A 80 26.56 -26.20 -7.58
N ARG A 81 26.61 -26.91 -6.44
CA ARG A 81 27.85 -27.04 -5.65
C ARG A 81 28.96 -27.71 -6.46
N ARG A 82 28.64 -28.78 -7.19
CA ARG A 82 29.59 -29.49 -8.02
C ARG A 82 30.12 -28.60 -9.14
N THR A 83 29.24 -27.91 -9.86
CA THR A 83 29.60 -26.99 -10.93
C THR A 83 30.51 -25.87 -10.41
N ILE A 84 30.18 -25.25 -9.27
CA ILE A 84 31.03 -24.21 -8.65
C ILE A 84 32.42 -24.77 -8.30
N ASN A 85 32.49 -25.97 -7.74
CA ASN A 85 33.75 -26.61 -7.39
C ASN A 85 34.58 -26.93 -8.64
N GLU A 86 33.94 -27.39 -9.71
CA GLU A 86 34.60 -27.65 -11.00
C GLU A 86 35.14 -26.36 -11.63
N PHE A 87 34.40 -25.24 -11.57
CA PHE A 87 34.91 -23.92 -12.02
C PHE A 87 36.18 -23.52 -11.26
N HIS A 88 36.21 -23.68 -9.95
CA HIS A 88 37.38 -23.34 -9.15
C HIS A 88 38.55 -24.32 -9.31
N THR A 89 38.28 -25.61 -9.47
CA THR A 89 39.32 -26.66 -9.50
C THR A 89 39.92 -26.84 -10.88
N THR A 90 39.09 -26.81 -11.93
CA THR A 90 39.51 -27.14 -13.31
C THR A 90 39.80 -25.91 -14.14
N GLN A 91 38.98 -24.86 -14.03
CA GLN A 91 39.12 -23.65 -14.84
C GLN A 91 39.91 -22.55 -14.09
N GLY A 92 39.92 -22.57 -12.75
CA GLY A 92 40.53 -21.50 -11.94
C GLY A 92 39.77 -20.17 -12.01
N GLU A 93 38.57 -20.17 -12.59
CA GLU A 93 37.76 -18.98 -12.80
C GLU A 93 36.63 -18.88 -11.79
N ARG A 94 36.14 -17.65 -11.57
CA ARG A 94 34.99 -17.42 -10.70
C ARG A 94 33.69 -17.68 -11.48
N PRO A 95 32.77 -18.50 -10.97
CA PRO A 95 31.47 -18.70 -11.62
C PRO A 95 30.74 -17.36 -11.75
N THR A 96 30.25 -17.06 -12.97
CA THR A 96 29.45 -15.85 -13.25
C THR A 96 28.04 -16.24 -13.64
N LEU A 97 27.06 -15.35 -13.43
CA LEU A 97 25.66 -15.61 -13.82
C LEU A 97 25.44 -15.76 -15.33
N LYS A 98 26.45 -15.49 -16.15
CA LYS A 98 26.42 -15.65 -17.62
C LYS A 98 26.94 -16.99 -18.08
N SER A 99 27.61 -17.76 -17.23
CA SER A 99 28.05 -19.09 -17.60
C SER A 99 26.82 -19.98 -17.73
N GLU A 100 26.57 -20.45 -18.94
CA GLU A 100 25.36 -21.20 -19.34
C GLU A 100 25.04 -22.36 -18.38
N GLN A 101 26.09 -23.02 -17.85
CA GLN A 101 25.99 -24.15 -16.93
C GLN A 101 25.31 -23.83 -15.59
N ILE A 102 25.34 -22.57 -15.12
CA ILE A 102 24.70 -22.19 -13.84
C ILE A 102 23.25 -21.75 -14.09
N THR A 103 22.97 -21.12 -15.23
CA THR A 103 21.64 -20.62 -15.58
C THR A 103 20.63 -21.70 -15.95
N VAL A 104 21.07 -22.80 -16.60
CA VAL A 104 20.19 -23.90 -17.00
C VAL A 104 19.52 -24.55 -15.78
N ASN A 105 20.27 -24.74 -14.68
CA ASN A 105 19.76 -25.33 -13.43
C ASN A 105 18.82 -24.38 -12.63
N LEU A 106 18.53 -23.16 -13.12
CA LEU A 106 17.56 -22.23 -12.52
C LEU A 106 16.34 -21.95 -13.42
N GLN A 107 16.28 -22.59 -14.60
CA GLN A 107 15.26 -22.33 -15.62
C GLN A 107 14.11 -23.34 -15.65
N ASP A 108 14.20 -24.48 -14.97
CA ASP A 108 13.18 -25.55 -15.03
C ASP A 108 11.95 -25.32 -14.14
N GLY A 109 11.48 -24.08 -14.06
CA GLY A 109 10.25 -23.70 -13.36
C GLY A 109 9.44 -22.65 -14.10
N SER A 110 9.54 -22.58 -15.44
CA SER A 110 8.60 -21.82 -16.24
C SER A 110 7.39 -22.68 -16.58
N ASP A 111 6.43 -22.74 -15.65
CA ASP A 111 5.04 -22.71 -16.09
C ASP A 111 4.89 -21.37 -16.83
N THR A 112 4.80 -21.47 -18.15
CA THR A 112 4.31 -20.41 -19.00
C THR A 112 2.88 -20.11 -18.57
N ASN A 113 2.70 -19.21 -17.60
CA ASN A 113 1.43 -18.51 -17.47
C ASN A 113 1.36 -17.53 -18.64
N SER A 114 0.82 -18.01 -19.75
CA SER A 114 0.09 -17.19 -20.70
C SER A 114 -1.07 -16.54 -19.95
N CYS A 115 -0.81 -15.40 -19.33
CA CYS A 115 -1.87 -14.51 -18.88
C CYS A 115 -2.33 -13.71 -20.10
N SER A 116 -3.09 -14.38 -20.97
CA SER A 116 -3.97 -13.70 -21.91
C SER A 116 -5.08 -13.07 -21.08
N SER A 117 -4.99 -11.75 -20.90
CA SER A 117 -6.10 -10.95 -20.40
C SER A 117 -7.17 -10.94 -21.48
N SER A 118 -8.04 -11.94 -21.49
CA SER A 118 -9.34 -11.83 -22.15
C SER A 118 -10.23 -11.03 -21.20
N GLU A 119 -10.47 -9.78 -21.58
CA GLU A 119 -11.50 -8.93 -21.03
C GLU A 119 -12.87 -9.59 -21.31
N GLU A 120 -13.43 -10.26 -20.32
CA GLU A 120 -14.84 -10.66 -20.35
C GLU A 120 -15.67 -9.45 -19.91
N ASN A 121 -16.28 -8.83 -20.92
CA ASN A 121 -17.20 -7.73 -20.82
C ASN A 121 -18.60 -8.32 -20.57
N GLU A 122 -18.99 -8.45 -19.30
CA GLU A 122 -20.37 -8.79 -18.95
C GLU A 122 -21.26 -7.56 -19.20
N ARG A 123 -21.95 -7.57 -20.35
CA ARG A 123 -23.10 -6.70 -20.60
C ARG A 123 -24.29 -7.33 -19.86
N GLU A 124 -24.74 -6.69 -18.79
CA GLU A 124 -26.07 -6.91 -18.26
C GLU A 124 -27.06 -6.28 -19.25
N GLU A 125 -27.80 -7.13 -19.95
CA GLU A 125 -28.96 -6.80 -20.77
C GLU A 125 -30.16 -6.84 -19.80
N GLU A 126 -30.61 -5.66 -19.37
CA GLU A 126 -31.79 -5.52 -18.52
C GLU A 126 -33.02 -5.46 -19.44
N ASP A 127 -33.79 -6.54 -19.44
CA ASP A 127 -35.02 -6.68 -20.22
C ASP A 127 -36.06 -5.63 -19.77
N ALA A 128 -36.48 -4.80 -20.72
CA ALA A 128 -37.63 -3.93 -20.56
C ALA A 128 -38.91 -4.78 -20.68
N GLU A 129 -39.52 -5.13 -19.55
CA GLU A 129 -40.94 -5.53 -19.53
C GLU A 129 -41.79 -4.25 -19.68
N GLU A 130 -42.31 -4.05 -20.90
CA GLU A 130 -43.52 -3.29 -21.14
C GLU A 130 -44.71 -4.12 -20.63
N ASP A 131 -45.38 -3.65 -19.57
CA ASP A 131 -46.71 -4.12 -19.23
C ASP A 131 -47.66 -2.92 -19.15
N ASP A 132 -48.81 -3.13 -19.77
CA ASP A 132 -49.75 -2.19 -20.34
C ASP A 132 -51.01 -2.06 -19.48
N GLY A 133 -51.49 -0.82 -19.29
CA GLY A 133 -52.82 -0.52 -18.75
C GLY A 133 -53.00 -0.80 -17.25
N GLU A 134 -53.79 -0.06 -16.48
CA GLU A 134 -55.06 0.56 -16.81
C GLU A 134 -55.21 1.92 -16.10
N LEU A 135 -55.81 2.86 -16.84
CA LEU A 135 -56.38 4.10 -16.32
C LEU A 135 -57.72 3.81 -15.62
N SER A 136 -57.84 4.16 -14.34
CA SER A 136 -59.09 4.68 -13.76
C SER A 136 -58.72 5.55 -12.56
N GLY A 137 -58.96 6.86 -12.63
CA GLY A 137 -60.15 7.49 -12.01
C GLY A 137 -59.96 7.56 -10.49
N ILE A 138 -59.77 8.72 -9.86
CA ILE A 138 -60.84 9.63 -9.38
C ILE A 138 -60.09 10.73 -8.57
N GLU A 139 -60.13 12.00 -8.99
CA GLU A 139 -60.93 13.10 -8.38
C GLU A 139 -60.29 13.67 -7.09
N ALA A 140 -59.54 14.78 -7.16
CA ALA A 140 -60.01 16.15 -6.97
C ALA A 140 -60.67 16.42 -5.59
N LEU A 141 -59.87 16.96 -4.65
CA LEU A 141 -60.15 18.16 -3.83
C LEU A 141 -58.95 18.50 -2.93
#